data_AF-A0A966S3X7-F1
#
_entry.id   AF-A0A966S3X7-F1
#
_cell.length_a   1.000
_cell.length_b   1.000
_cell.length_c   1.000
_cell.angle_alpha   90.00
_cell.angle_beta   90.00
_cell.angle_gamma   90.00
#
_symmetry.space_group_name_H-M   'P 1'
#
loop_
_entity.id
_entity.type
_entity.pdbx_description
1 polymer ?
#
loop_
_entity_poly.entity_id
_entity_poly.type
_entity_poly.pdbx_seq_one_letter_code
_entity_poly.pdbx_strand_id
1 'polypeptide(L)'
;MKRPVRVLVAKVGLDGHDRGAKVIATALRDAGMEVIYTGLRQTPEMVVNTALQEDVDAIGISILSGAHNTIFPKIISLLKEKGLDDVLLTGGGI
;
A
#
# COMPACT_ATOMS: atom_id res chain seq x y z
N MET A 1 -12.07 22.85 -3.99
CA MET A 1 -11.66 21.79 -4.92
C MET A 1 -11.28 20.57 -4.10
N LYS A 2 -11.69 19.36 -4.50
CA LYS A 2 -11.35 18.11 -3.79
C LYS A 2 -9.95 17.68 -4.25
N ARG A 3 -9.04 17.37 -3.33
CA ARG A 3 -7.70 16.87 -3.69
C ARG A 3 -7.81 15.53 -4.45
N PRO A 4 -6.86 15.20 -5.35
CA PRO A 4 -6.82 13.88 -5.98
C PRO A 4 -6.78 12.77 -4.92
N VAL A 5 -7.29 11.59 -5.28
CA VAL A 5 -7.16 10.39 -4.44
C VAL A 5 -5.69 9.99 -4.40
N ARG A 6 -5.14 9.80 -3.20
CA ARG A 6 -3.77 9.38 -2.94
C ARG A 6 -3.74 7.89 -2.61
N VAL A 7 -2.96 7.14 -3.38
CA VAL A 7 -2.84 5.68 -3.22
C VAL A 7 -1.38 5.30 -2.97
N LEU A 8 -1.15 4.60 -1.86
CA LEU A 8 0.12 3.97 -1.53
C LEU A 8 0.18 2.56 -2.13
N VAL A 9 1.06 2.32 -3.08
CA VAL A 9 1.34 0.97 -3.61
C VAL A 9 2.61 0.45 -2.97
N ALA A 10 2.49 -0.62 -2.18
CA ALA A 10 3.60 -1.14 -1.39
C ALA A 10 3.91 -2.62 -1.62
N LYS A 11 5.18 -2.96 -1.42
CA LYS A 11 5.67 -4.35 -1.36
C LYS A 11 6.37 -4.63 -0.03
N VAL A 12 5.87 -5.63 0.66
CA VAL A 12 6.26 -5.92 2.04
C VAL A 12 7.12 -7.18 2.12
N GLY A 13 8.16 -7.15 2.95
CA GLY A 13 9.05 -8.27 3.18
C GLY A 13 9.97 -8.58 1.99
N LEU A 14 10.32 -9.84 1.81
CA LEU A 14 11.31 -10.29 0.80
C LEU A 14 10.72 -10.46 -0.60
N ASP A 15 9.46 -10.08 -0.82
CA ASP A 15 8.81 -10.25 -2.10
C ASP A 15 9.38 -9.29 -3.17
N GLY A 16 10.14 -9.86 -4.12
CA GLY A 16 10.74 -9.14 -5.23
C GLY A 16 9.84 -8.95 -6.46
N HIS A 17 8.62 -9.49 -6.47
CA HIS A 17 7.75 -9.45 -7.65
C HIS A 17 7.09 -8.08 -7.84
N ASP A 18 7.70 -7.21 -8.63
CA ASP A 18 7.25 -5.81 -8.76
C ASP A 18 6.38 -5.52 -9.99
N ARG A 19 6.35 -6.41 -10.99
CA ARG A 19 5.67 -6.15 -12.26
C ARG A 19 4.21 -5.76 -12.08
N GLY A 20 3.45 -6.54 -11.30
CA GLY A 20 2.03 -6.25 -11.04
C GLY A 20 1.85 -4.90 -10.34
N ALA A 21 2.66 -4.62 -9.32
CA ALA A 21 2.62 -3.36 -8.58
C ALA A 21 2.90 -2.15 -9.49
N LYS A 22 3.90 -2.24 -10.39
CA LYS A 22 4.25 -1.18 -11.34
C LYS A 22 3.16 -0.91 -12.37
N VAL A 23 2.50 -1.96 -12.87
CA VAL A 23 1.37 -1.84 -13.81
C VAL A 23 0.19 -1.15 -13.13
N ILE A 24 -0.20 -1.59 -11.93
CA ILE A 24 -1.29 -0.96 -11.18
C ILE A 24 -0.95 0.49 -10.81
N ALA A 25 0.26 0.76 -10.34
CA ALA A 25 0.70 2.12 -10.03
C ALA A 25 0.61 3.05 -11.24
N THR A 26 0.98 2.55 -12.43
CA THR A 26 0.86 3.31 -13.68
C THR A 26 -0.60 3.55 -14.05
N ALA A 27 -1.44 2.51 -14.01
CA ALA A 27 -2.86 2.63 -14.32
C ALA A 27 -3.61 3.60 -13.39
N LEU A 28 -3.33 3.57 -12.09
CA LEU A 28 -3.93 4.50 -11.11
C LEU A 28 -3.51 5.95 -11.39
N ARG A 29 -2.23 6.18 -11.72
CA ARG A 29 -1.74 7.51 -12.10
C ARG A 29 -2.39 8.00 -13.39
N ASP A 30 -2.50 7.14 -14.40
CA ASP A 30 -3.14 7.48 -15.68
C ASP A 30 -4.63 7.78 -15.51
N ALA A 31 -5.27 7.22 -14.47
CA ALA A 31 -6.63 7.55 -14.05
C ALA A 31 -6.75 8.85 -13.22
N GLY A 32 -5.65 9.59 -13.01
CA GLY A 32 -5.63 10.88 -12.32
C GLY A 32 -5.43 10.81 -10.81
N MET A 33 -5.00 9.66 -10.26
CA MET A 33 -4.66 9.52 -8.84
C MET A 33 -3.21 9.93 -8.57
N GLU A 34 -2.95 10.42 -7.37
CA GLU A 34 -1.58 10.60 -6.86
C GLU A 34 -1.09 9.27 -6.30
N VAL A 35 0.00 8.73 -6.87
CA VAL A 35 0.48 7.39 -6.54
C VAL A 35 1.83 7.46 -5.86
N ILE A 36 1.90 6.94 -4.63
CA ILE A 36 3.13 6.76 -3.87
C ILE A 36 3.56 5.30 -4.01
N TYR A 37 4.70 5.05 -4.65
CA TYR A 37 5.25 3.70 -4.77
C TYR A 37 6.44 3.55 -3.82
N THR A 38 6.35 2.61 -2.87
CA THR A 38 7.38 2.47 -1.81
C THR A 38 8.63 1.71 -2.26
N GLY A 39 8.59 1.07 -3.42
CA GLY A 39 9.65 0.16 -3.85
C GLY A 39 9.60 -1.19 -3.12
N LEU A 40 10.73 -1.89 -3.12
CA LEU A 40 10.84 -3.24 -2.55
C LEU A 40 11.19 -3.19 -1.06
N ARG A 41 10.99 -4.33 -0.38
CA ARG A 41 11.53 -4.61 0.97
C ARG A 41 11.08 -3.66 2.06
N GLN A 42 9.82 -3.24 2.02
CA GLN A 42 9.24 -2.47 3.12
C GLN A 42 8.83 -3.37 4.27
N THR A 43 8.84 -2.84 5.49
CA THR A 43 8.16 -3.49 6.63
C THR A 43 6.72 -2.98 6.76
N PRO A 44 5.82 -3.71 7.45
CA PRO A 44 4.49 -3.20 7.77
C PRO A 44 4.51 -1.81 8.43
N GLU A 45 5.44 -1.57 9.34
CA GLU A 45 5.61 -0.29 10.04
C GLU A 45 5.99 0.83 9.08
N MET A 46 6.91 0.57 8.14
CA MET A 46 7.26 1.54 7.12
C MET A 46 6.06 1.90 6.25
N VAL A 47 5.29 0.92 5.80
CA VAL A 47 4.08 1.16 4.98
C VAL A 47 3.07 2.03 5.73
N VAL A 48 2.79 1.72 6.99
CA VAL A 48 1.82 2.49 7.80
C VAL A 48 2.36 3.89 8.13
N ASN A 49 3.66 4.04 8.38
CA ASN A 49 4.30 5.34 8.57
C ASN A 49 4.17 6.21 7.31
N THR A 50 4.46 5.64 6.13
CA THR A 50 4.31 6.34 4.86
C THR A 50 2.86 6.71 4.62
N ALA A 51 1.91 5.81 4.88
CA ALA A 51 0.47 6.10 4.74
C ALA A 51 0.03 7.29 5.60
N LEU A 52 0.52 7.37 6.85
CA LEU A 52 0.25 8.50 7.74
C LEU A 52 0.88 9.80 7.25
N GLN A 53 2.17 9.77 6.89
CA GLN A 53 2.91 10.96 6.45
C GLN A 53 2.36 11.52 5.13
N GLU A 54 1.96 10.63 4.23
CA GLU A 54 1.42 10.95 2.93
C GLU A 54 -0.11 11.11 2.94
N ASP A 55 -0.78 11.09 4.09
CA ASP A 55 -2.24 11.31 4.21
C ASP A 55 -3.05 10.57 3.11
N VAL A 56 -2.80 9.27 2.97
CA VAL A 56 -3.30 8.49 1.82
C VAL A 56 -4.74 8.05 2.03
N ASP A 57 -5.51 7.99 0.95
CA ASP A 57 -6.90 7.50 0.98
C ASP A 57 -6.97 5.96 0.90
N ALA A 58 -5.95 5.33 0.29
CA ALA A 58 -5.89 3.89 0.14
C ALA A 58 -4.44 3.34 0.14
N ILE A 59 -4.30 2.10 0.60
CA ILE A 59 -3.07 1.30 0.56
C ILE A 59 -3.34 0.04 -0.25
N GLY A 60 -2.58 -0.16 -1.33
CA GLY A 60 -2.53 -1.40 -2.11
C GLY A 60 -1.26 -2.20 -1.83
N ILE A 61 -1.40 -3.37 -1.21
CA ILE A 61 -0.28 -4.29 -0.95
C ILE A 61 -0.17 -5.30 -2.09
N SER A 62 0.99 -5.34 -2.75
CA SER A 62 1.31 -6.40 -3.72
C SER A 62 2.14 -7.49 -3.06
N ILE A 63 1.57 -8.70 -2.97
CA ILE A 63 2.18 -9.85 -2.29
C ILE A 63 2.02 -11.16 -3.06
N LEU A 64 3.14 -11.78 -3.44
CA LEU A 64 3.23 -13.08 -4.12
C LEU A 64 4.02 -14.11 -3.30
N SER A 65 4.49 -13.76 -2.10
CA SER A 65 5.27 -14.64 -1.23
C SER A 65 4.44 -15.60 -0.38
N GLY A 66 3.12 -15.56 -0.47
CA GLY A 66 2.22 -16.34 0.39
C GLY A 66 2.06 -15.80 1.83
N ALA A 67 2.79 -14.75 2.22
CA ALA A 67 2.76 -14.22 3.58
C ALA A 67 1.54 -13.29 3.90
N HIS A 68 0.50 -13.28 3.05
CA HIS A 68 -0.63 -12.35 3.19
C HIS A 68 -1.39 -12.52 4.51
N ASN A 69 -1.54 -13.76 5.00
CA ASN A 69 -2.19 -14.04 6.30
C ASN A 69 -1.39 -13.55 7.51
N THR A 70 -0.13 -13.17 7.34
CA THR A 70 0.69 -12.58 8.41
C THR A 70 0.81 -11.07 8.24
N ILE A 71 1.01 -10.61 7.00
CA ILE A 71 1.25 -9.19 6.71
C ILE A 71 -0.01 -8.35 6.86
N PHE A 72 -1.15 -8.78 6.34
CA PHE A 72 -2.38 -7.99 6.40
C PHE A 72 -2.86 -7.76 7.84
N PRO A 73 -2.97 -8.78 8.71
CA PRO A 73 -3.35 -8.56 10.11
C PRO A 73 -2.42 -7.58 10.83
N LYS A 74 -1.10 -7.66 10.58
CA LYS A 74 -0.13 -6.75 11.19
C LYS A 74 -0.34 -5.31 10.72
N ILE A 75 -0.57 -5.08 9.42
CA ILE A 75 -0.86 -3.74 8.88
C ILE A 75 -2.16 -3.20 9.46
N ILE A 76 -3.23 -4.01 9.52
CA ILE A 76 -4.52 -3.59 10.10
C ILE A 76 -4.36 -3.16 11.56
N SER A 77 -3.62 -3.93 12.37
CA SER A 77 -3.33 -3.56 13.77
C SER A 77 -2.64 -2.20 13.84
N LEU A 78 -1.57 -2.02 13.06
CA LEU A 78 -0.79 -0.78 13.05
C LEU A 78 -1.61 0.43 12.55
N LEU A 79 -2.49 0.26 11.57
CA LEU A 79 -3.37 1.33 11.10
C LEU A 79 -4.30 1.80 12.23
N LYS A 80 -4.94 0.84 12.93
CA LYS A 80 -5.81 1.13 14.09
C LYS A 80 -5.05 1.82 15.22
N GLU A 81 -3.85 1.33 15.55
CA GLU A 81 -2.98 1.94 16.56
C GLU A 81 -2.63 3.41 16.24
N LYS A 82 -2.66 3.78 14.95
CA LYS A 82 -2.39 5.15 14.49
C LYS A 82 -3.63 5.97 14.15
N GLY A 83 -4.84 5.43 14.38
CA GLY A 83 -6.09 6.11 14.07
C GLY A 83 -6.37 6.29 12.58
N LEU A 84 -5.81 5.43 11.72
CA LEU A 84 -6.05 5.42 10.26
C LEU A 84 -7.17 4.43 9.91
N ASP A 85 -8.31 4.54 10.59
CA ASP A 85 -9.44 3.61 10.45
C ASP A 85 -10.24 3.81 9.15
N ASP A 86 -10.05 4.95 8.49
CA ASP A 86 -10.71 5.37 7.25
C ASP A 86 -9.90 5.05 5.98
N VAL A 87 -8.63 4.68 6.13
CA VAL A 87 -7.76 4.32 5.00
C VAL A 87 -8.15 2.94 4.46
N LEU A 88 -8.52 2.89 3.17
CA LEU A 88 -8.85 1.62 2.51
C LEU A 88 -7.60 0.75 2.35
N LEU A 89 -7.58 -0.42 2.98
CA LEU A 89 -6.55 -1.43 2.75
C LEU A 89 -7.04 -2.48 1.74
N THR A 90 -6.28 -2.65 0.66
CA THR A 90 -6.50 -3.69 -0.35
C THR A 90 -5.19 -4.39 -0.72
N GLY A 91 -5.28 -5.47 -1.48
CA GLY A 91 -4.12 -6.00 -2.15
C GLY A 91 -4.40 -7.10 -3.13
N GLY A 92 -3.32 -7.54 -3.76
CA GLY A 92 -3.37 -8.53 -4.81
C GLY A 92 -2.04 -9.25 -4.97
N GLY A 93 -2.13 -10.38 -5.66
CA GLY A 93 -1.02 -11.22 -6.06
C GLY A 93 -1.43 -11.97 -7.33
N ILE A 94 -0.48 -12.68 -7.92
CA ILE A 94 -0.74 -13.64 -9.01
C ILE A 94 -0.61 -15.03 -8.41
#